data_AF-A0A086Z1I4-F1
#
_entry.id   AF-A0A086Z1I4-F1
#
_cell.length_a   1.000
_cell.length_b   1.000
_cell.length_c   1.000
_cell.angle_alpha   90.00
_cell.angle_beta   90.00
_cell.angle_gamma   90.00
#
_symmetry.space_group_name_H-M   'P 1'
#
loop_
_entity.id
_entity.type
_entity.pdbx_description
1 polymer ?
#
loop_
_entity_poly.entity_id
_entity_poly.type
_entity_poly.pdbx_seq_one_letter_code
_entity_poly.pdbx_strand_id
1 'polypeptide(L)'
;MTKQQTTPTEDQMDEATINLIFALRDSLTDDGPSRIDFWSGGRAATAIQTAAAGSSESHQMLTTACRKLQIPQITVSQSPAVLSACELIDADYAAWQDHIDRTIVYIIALADMRRRQAKTTKKEN
;
A
#
# COMPACT_ATOMS: atom_id res chain seq x y z
N MET A 1 21.39 -3.18 22.27
CA MET A 1 21.01 -1.78 21.95
C MET A 1 19.56 -1.79 21.55
N THR A 2 18.67 -1.45 22.46
CA THR A 2 17.23 -1.29 22.19
C THR A 2 17.08 -0.10 21.28
N LYS A 3 16.76 -0.31 19.99
CA LYS A 3 16.27 0.77 19.14
C LYS A 3 15.04 1.34 19.85
N GLN A 4 15.06 2.62 20.22
CA GLN A 4 13.82 3.32 20.55
C GLN A 4 12.98 3.27 19.27
N GLN A 5 12.01 2.36 19.22
CA GLN A 5 11.02 2.29 18.15
C GLN A 5 10.13 3.52 18.32
N THR A 6 10.45 4.58 17.59
CA THR A 6 9.59 5.75 17.50
C THR A 6 8.44 5.40 16.57
N THR A 7 7.22 5.51 17.05
CA THR A 7 6.01 5.45 16.22
C THR A 7 6.17 6.41 15.04
N PRO A 8 6.03 5.93 13.78
CA PRO A 8 6.11 6.79 12.60
C PRO A 8 5.06 7.89 12.63
N THR A 9 5.35 9.03 11.99
CA THR A 9 4.36 10.11 11.82
C THR A 9 3.27 9.70 10.84
N GLU A 10 2.12 10.38 10.86
CA GLU A 10 1.04 10.14 9.90
C GLU A 10 1.52 10.31 8.45
N ASP A 11 2.30 11.34 8.15
CA ASP A 11 2.89 11.54 6.81
C ASP A 11 3.80 10.37 6.39
N GLN A 12 4.57 9.82 7.33
CA GLN A 12 5.42 8.66 7.06
C GLN A 12 4.60 7.40 6.78
N MET A 13 3.51 7.20 7.53
CA MET A 13 2.57 6.11 7.32
C MET A 13 1.82 6.24 5.98
N ASP A 14 1.44 7.46 5.61
CA ASP A 14 0.84 7.78 4.30
C ASP A 14 1.80 7.42 3.17
N GLU A 15 3.04 7.91 3.22
CA GLU A 15 4.04 7.63 2.19
C GLU A 15 4.34 6.14 2.03
N ALA A 16 4.53 5.42 3.15
CA ALA A 16 4.74 3.97 3.12
C ALA A 16 3.55 3.24 2.49
N THR A 17 2.32 3.65 2.83
CA THR A 17 1.11 3.03 2.30
C THR A 17 0.93 3.35 0.81
N ILE A 18 1.24 4.58 0.38
CA ILE A 18 1.23 4.97 -1.05
C ILE A 18 2.23 4.12 -1.84
N ASN A 19 3.45 3.94 -1.33
CA ASN A 19 4.47 3.11 -1.97
C ASN A 19 4.00 1.65 -2.09
N LEU A 20 3.37 1.12 -1.03
CA LEU A 20 2.77 -0.21 -1.06
C LEU A 20 1.63 -0.31 -2.09
N ILE A 21 0.75 0.68 -2.18
CA ILE A 21 -0.33 0.73 -3.18
C ILE A 21 0.24 0.66 -4.60
N PHE A 22 1.29 1.43 -4.89
CA PHE A 22 1.94 1.39 -6.20
C PHE A 22 2.60 0.03 -6.47
N ALA A 23 3.29 -0.55 -5.48
CA ALA A 23 3.91 -1.86 -5.61
C ALA A 23 2.88 -2.97 -5.89
N LEU A 24 1.74 -2.94 -5.19
CA LEU A 24 0.62 -3.86 -5.41
C LEU A 24 0.03 -3.67 -6.81
N ARG A 25 -0.21 -2.43 -7.21
CA ARG A 25 -0.73 -2.09 -8.54
C ARG A 25 0.19 -2.61 -9.65
N ASP A 26 1.49 -2.39 -9.49
CA ASP A 26 2.50 -2.75 -10.49
C ASP A 26 2.77 -4.26 -10.53
N SER A 27 2.30 -4.99 -9.51
CA SER A 27 2.36 -6.45 -9.44
C SER A 27 1.05 -7.15 -9.86
N LEU A 28 0.03 -6.39 -10.29
CA LEU A 28 -1.19 -6.98 -10.84
C LEU A 28 -0.91 -7.78 -12.12
N THR A 29 -1.56 -8.93 -12.23
CA THR A 29 -1.62 -9.75 -13.43
C THR A 29 -2.95 -9.56 -14.16
N ASP A 30 -3.10 -10.16 -15.34
CA ASP A 30 -4.34 -10.08 -16.13
C ASP A 30 -5.55 -10.77 -15.45
N ASP A 31 -5.29 -11.70 -14.53
CA ASP A 31 -6.31 -12.39 -13.72
C ASP A 31 -6.78 -11.57 -12.51
N GLY A 32 -6.12 -10.44 -12.24
CA GLY A 32 -6.43 -9.54 -11.13
C GLY A 32 -7.53 -8.52 -11.46
N PRO A 33 -7.84 -7.62 -10.52
CA PRO A 33 -8.76 -6.52 -10.78
C PRO A 33 -8.25 -5.64 -11.94
N SER A 34 -9.19 -5.14 -12.73
CA SER A 34 -8.85 -4.15 -13.76
C SER A 34 -8.19 -2.93 -13.11
N ARG A 35 -7.41 -2.17 -13.89
CA ARG A 35 -6.83 -0.92 -13.39
C ARG A 35 -7.90 0.06 -12.92
N ILE A 36 -9.08 0.08 -13.53
CA ILE A 36 -10.15 0.97 -13.09
C ILE A 36 -10.69 0.49 -11.73
N ASP A 37 -10.92 -0.80 -11.58
CA ASP A 37 -11.45 -1.37 -10.33
C ASP A 37 -10.45 -1.26 -9.17
N PHE A 38 -9.15 -1.36 -9.47
CA PHE A 38 -8.09 -1.16 -8.50
C PHE A 38 -8.16 0.23 -7.86
N TRP A 39 -8.26 1.29 -8.69
CA TRP A 39 -8.18 2.68 -8.24
C TRP A 39 -9.54 3.26 -7.84
N SER A 40 -10.55 3.11 -8.69
CA SER A 40 -11.86 3.76 -8.55
C SER A 40 -12.96 2.79 -8.10
N GLY A 41 -12.78 1.48 -8.30
CA GLY A 41 -13.71 0.44 -7.82
C GLY A 41 -13.49 0.03 -6.36
N GLY A 42 -12.59 0.69 -5.63
CA GLY A 42 -12.36 0.46 -4.21
C GLY A 42 -11.56 -0.81 -3.86
N ARG A 43 -11.11 -1.61 -4.85
CA ARG A 43 -10.44 -2.89 -4.60
C ARG A 43 -9.16 -2.73 -3.78
N ALA A 44 -8.35 -1.71 -4.08
CA ALA A 44 -7.12 -1.45 -3.33
C ALA A 44 -7.43 -1.05 -1.87
N ALA A 45 -8.39 -0.14 -1.65
CA ALA A 45 -8.79 0.28 -0.32
C ALA A 45 -9.30 -0.90 0.52
N THR A 46 -10.25 -1.68 -0.03
CA THR A 46 -10.80 -2.85 0.66
C THR A 46 -9.74 -3.90 0.95
N ALA A 47 -8.81 -4.16 0.01
CA ALA A 47 -7.75 -5.13 0.21
C ALA A 47 -6.83 -4.73 1.38
N ILE A 48 -6.37 -3.48 1.39
CA ILE A 48 -5.47 -2.96 2.44
C ILE A 48 -6.20 -2.89 3.78
N GLN A 49 -7.43 -2.37 3.82
CA GLN A 49 -8.20 -2.29 5.07
C GLN A 49 -8.50 -3.68 5.65
N THR A 50 -8.89 -4.64 4.81
CA THR A 50 -9.11 -6.02 5.27
C THR A 50 -7.81 -6.64 5.79
N ALA A 51 -6.70 -6.40 5.09
CA ALA A 51 -5.41 -6.93 5.47
C ALA A 51 -4.90 -6.33 6.79
N ALA A 52 -5.06 -5.01 6.97
CA ALA A 52 -4.72 -4.31 8.20
C ALA A 52 -5.54 -4.82 9.39
N ALA A 53 -6.85 -4.99 9.22
CA ALA A 53 -7.74 -5.47 10.29
C ALA A 53 -7.51 -6.95 10.66
N GLY A 54 -7.03 -7.77 9.71
CA GLY A 54 -6.91 -9.22 9.87
C GLY A 54 -5.50 -9.73 10.16
N SER A 55 -4.53 -8.85 10.41
CA SER A 55 -3.12 -9.21 10.61
C SER A 55 -2.54 -8.51 11.84
N SER A 56 -1.39 -8.99 12.30
CA SER A 56 -0.63 -8.38 13.40
C SER A 56 0.74 -7.85 12.98
N GLU A 57 1.16 -8.17 11.76
CA GLU A 57 2.49 -7.89 11.21
C GLU A 57 2.38 -7.60 9.71
N SER A 58 3.31 -6.80 9.18
CA SER A 58 3.29 -6.30 7.81
C SER A 58 3.34 -7.41 6.76
N HIS A 59 4.04 -8.52 7.02
CA HIS A 59 4.17 -9.63 6.06
C HIS A 59 2.86 -10.43 5.91
N GLN A 60 2.10 -10.59 7.01
CA GLN A 60 0.79 -11.23 6.99
C GLN A 60 -0.22 -10.33 6.26
N MET A 61 -0.16 -9.03 6.53
CA MET A 61 -0.94 -8.01 5.85
C MET A 61 -0.66 -8.01 4.34
N LEU A 62 0.61 -7.98 3.94
CA LEU A 62 1.01 -8.05 2.54
C LEU A 62 0.47 -9.31 1.85
N THR A 63 0.60 -10.47 2.49
CA THR A 63 0.07 -11.74 1.98
C THR A 63 -1.45 -11.67 1.77
N THR A 64 -2.17 -11.10 2.73
CA THR A 64 -3.63 -10.93 2.66
C THR A 64 -4.03 -9.95 1.55
N ALA A 65 -3.34 -8.83 1.43
CA ALA A 65 -3.58 -7.84 0.37
C ALA A 65 -3.34 -8.44 -1.02
N CYS A 66 -2.21 -9.16 -1.21
CA CYS A 66 -1.91 -9.86 -2.46
C CYS A 66 -3.01 -10.87 -2.82
N ARG A 67 -3.45 -11.70 -1.86
CA ARG A 67 -4.55 -12.66 -2.09
C ARG A 67 -5.85 -11.97 -2.49
N LYS A 68 -6.23 -10.88 -1.81
CA LYS A 68 -7.44 -10.11 -2.13
C LYS A 68 -7.39 -9.48 -3.53
N LEU A 69 -6.19 -9.11 -3.98
CA LEU A 69 -5.94 -8.54 -5.30
C LEU A 69 -5.58 -9.59 -6.37
N GLN A 70 -5.60 -10.88 -6.02
CA GLN A 70 -5.20 -11.98 -6.90
C GLN A 70 -3.78 -11.81 -7.47
N ILE A 71 -2.88 -11.20 -6.69
CA ILE A 71 -1.47 -11.07 -7.01
C ILE A 71 -0.77 -12.37 -6.57
N PRO A 72 -0.24 -13.18 -7.48
CA PRO A 72 0.43 -14.43 -7.11
C PRO A 72 1.74 -14.16 -6.36
N GLN A 73 2.46 -13.11 -6.75
CA GLN A 73 3.69 -12.67 -6.13
C GLN A 73 3.96 -11.19 -6.44
N ILE A 74 4.64 -10.51 -5.52
CA ILE A 74 5.19 -9.17 -5.80
C ILE A 74 6.27 -9.29 -6.87
N THR A 75 6.24 -8.38 -7.84
CA THR A 75 7.28 -8.32 -8.88
C THR A 75 8.62 -7.95 -8.26
N VAL A 76 9.71 -8.58 -8.74
CA VAL A 76 11.06 -8.38 -8.17
C VAL A 76 11.48 -6.90 -8.14
N SER A 77 11.07 -6.13 -9.15
CA SER A 77 11.32 -4.69 -9.24
C SER A 77 10.66 -3.88 -8.13
N GLN A 78 9.59 -4.39 -7.51
CA GLN A 78 8.84 -3.73 -6.45
C GLN A 78 9.25 -4.20 -5.06
N SER A 79 10.02 -5.30 -4.95
CA SER A 79 10.45 -5.85 -3.66
C SER A 79 11.15 -4.83 -2.75
N PRO A 80 12.04 -3.94 -3.23
CA PRO A 80 12.66 -2.94 -2.35
C PRO A 80 11.64 -1.97 -1.74
N ALA A 81 10.68 -1.49 -2.55
CA ALA A 81 9.64 -0.57 -2.08
C ALA A 81 8.71 -1.23 -1.05
N VAL A 82 8.34 -2.49 -1.29
CA VAL A 82 7.54 -3.28 -0.35
C VAL A 82 8.28 -3.52 0.96
N LEU A 83 9.56 -3.91 0.90
CA LEU A 83 10.37 -4.14 2.11
C LEU A 83 10.46 -2.86 2.95
N SER A 84 10.79 -1.72 2.34
CA SER A 84 10.86 -0.45 3.07
C SER A 84 9.51 -0.02 3.67
N ALA A 85 8.39 -0.24 2.95
CA ALA A 85 7.07 0.02 3.50
C ALA A 85 6.74 -0.90 4.68
N CYS A 86 7.04 -2.20 4.55
CA CYS A 86 6.85 -3.19 5.61
C CYS A 86 7.67 -2.89 6.86
N GLU A 87 8.94 -2.49 6.72
CA GLU A 87 9.78 -2.10 7.84
C GLU A 87 9.22 -0.89 8.61
N LEU A 88 8.65 0.08 7.90
CA LEU A 88 8.01 1.24 8.52
C LEU A 88 6.70 0.85 9.22
N ILE A 89 5.89 0.03 8.58
CA ILE A 89 4.63 -0.48 9.15
C ILE A 89 4.92 -1.30 10.42
N ASP A 90 5.92 -2.18 10.40
CA ASP A 90 6.31 -2.97 11.57
C ASP A 90 7.00 -2.15 12.67
N ALA A 91 7.37 -0.88 12.41
CA ALA A 91 7.89 -0.01 13.45
C ALA A 91 6.83 0.25 14.54
N ASP A 92 5.56 0.38 14.16
CA ASP A 92 4.40 0.40 15.04
C ASP A 92 3.12 -0.01 14.27
N TYR A 93 2.90 -1.32 14.17
CA TYR A 93 1.81 -1.88 13.37
C TYR A 93 0.44 -1.42 13.85
N ALA A 94 0.24 -1.33 15.17
CA ALA A 94 -1.03 -0.93 15.76
C ALA A 94 -1.36 0.53 15.42
N ALA A 95 -0.39 1.44 15.53
CA ALA A 95 -0.58 2.83 15.12
C ALA A 95 -0.89 2.95 13.62
N TRP A 96 -0.19 2.19 12.77
CA TRP A 96 -0.48 2.14 11.33
C TRP A 96 -1.88 1.59 11.05
N GLN A 97 -2.29 0.52 11.72
CA GLN A 97 -3.61 -0.08 11.57
C GLN A 97 -4.72 0.92 11.92
N ASP A 98 -4.62 1.59 13.07
CA ASP A 98 -5.56 2.63 13.50
C ASP A 98 -5.59 3.82 12.52
N HIS A 99 -4.43 4.16 11.95
CA HIS A 99 -4.34 5.17 10.90
C HIS A 99 -5.12 4.75 9.65
N ILE A 100 -4.85 3.56 9.12
CA ILE A 100 -5.50 3.02 7.91
C ILE A 100 -7.01 2.96 8.04
N ASP A 101 -7.53 2.55 9.20
CA ASP A 101 -8.99 2.47 9.42
C ASP A 101 -9.68 3.82 9.21
N ARG A 102 -9.00 4.92 9.54
CA ARG A 102 -9.51 6.28 9.41
C ARG A 102 -9.20 6.93 8.05
N THR A 103 -8.10 6.56 7.41
CA THR A 103 -7.52 7.36 6.31
C THR A 103 -7.37 6.64 4.97
N ILE A 104 -7.64 5.32 4.87
CA ILE A 104 -7.33 4.56 3.64
C ILE A 104 -7.95 5.14 2.36
N VAL A 105 -9.19 5.64 2.42
CA VAL A 105 -9.87 6.25 1.27
C VAL A 105 -9.13 7.52 0.82
N TYR A 106 -8.67 8.32 1.78
CA TYR A 106 -7.87 9.52 1.53
C TYR A 106 -6.50 9.16 0.91
N ILE A 107 -5.79 8.19 1.49
CA ILE A 107 -4.48 7.74 0.99
C ILE A 107 -4.59 7.23 -0.46
N ILE A 108 -5.64 6.47 -0.77
CA ILE A 108 -5.90 5.98 -2.13
C ILE A 108 -6.13 7.14 -3.10
N ALA A 109 -6.89 8.16 -2.68
CA ALA A 109 -7.11 9.36 -3.49
C ALA A 109 -5.80 10.14 -3.75
N LEU A 110 -4.94 10.28 -2.73
CA LEU A 110 -3.61 10.87 -2.89
C LEU A 110 -2.74 10.09 -3.86
N ALA A 111 -2.70 8.76 -3.73
CA ALA A 111 -1.94 7.89 -4.63
C ALA A 111 -2.43 8.02 -6.08
N ASP A 112 -3.76 8.04 -6.31
CA ASP A 112 -4.32 8.25 -7.64
C ASP A 112 -3.98 9.64 -8.20
N MET A 113 -4.03 10.68 -7.37
CA MET A 113 -3.62 12.03 -7.78
C MET A 113 -2.15 12.04 -8.25
N ARG A 114 -1.23 11.45 -7.48
CA ARG A 114 0.20 11.34 -7.85
C ARG A 114 0.39 10.59 -9.16
N ARG A 115 -0.34 9.48 -9.34
CA ARG A 115 -0.35 8.71 -10.59
C ARG A 115 -0.74 9.57 -11.79
N ARG A 116 -1.79 10.40 -11.64
CA ARG A 116 -2.28 11.28 -12.72
C ARG A 116 -1.26 12.39 -13.03
N GLN A 117 -0.68 13.01 -12.01
CA GLN A 117 0.36 14.03 -12.18
C GLN A 117 1.58 13.48 -12.94
N ALA A 118 2.07 12.29 -12.56
CA ALA A 118 3.19 11.65 -13.24
C ALA A 118 2.91 11.32 -14.72
N LYS A 119 1.65 11.09 -15.10
CA LYS A 119 1.26 10.90 -16.52
C LYS A 119 1.26 12.21 -17.29
N THR A 120 0.82 13.30 -16.70
CA THR A 120 0.79 14.62 -17.34
C THR A 120 2.21 15.11 -17.63
N THR A 121 3.11 15.03 -16.64
CA THR A 121 4.51 15.46 -16.79
C THR A 121 5.26 14.64 -17.87
N LYS A 122 4.92 13.36 -18.05
CA LYS A 122 5.50 12.53 -19.12
C LYS A 122 4.98 12.86 -20.53
N LYS A 123 3.86 13.56 -20.63
CA LYS A 123 3.25 13.93 -21.92
C LYS A 123 3.72 15.31 -22.39
N GLU A 124 4.19 16.13 -21.46
CA GLU A 124 4.66 17.50 -21.71
C GLU A 124 6.17 17.56 -22.05
N ASN A 125 6.91 16.48 -21.80
CA ASN A 125 8.31 16.29 -22.21
C ASN A 125 8.41 15.35 -23.41
#